data_AF-A0A6M2E1B1-F1
#
_entry.id   AF-A0A6M2E1B1-F1
#
_cell.length_a   1.000
_cell.length_b   1.000
_cell.length_c   1.000
_cell.angle_alpha   90.00
_cell.angle_beta   90.00
_cell.angle_gamma   90.00
#
_symmetry.space_group_name_H-M   'P 1'
#
loop_
_entity.id
_entity.type
_entity.pdbx_description
1 polymer ?
#
loop_
_entity_poly.entity_id
_entity_poly.type
_entity_poly.pdbx_seq_one_letter_code
_entity_poly.pdbx_strand_id
1 'polypeptide(L)'
;FPHFIKNVCNAFLKTGFNMPSGRVHARYIKEAWKIDNENVTLKAMPHIIRIHLFPNGLEKVRVGPAIRLFIEETFKGLFLYRKKLKRRTDHPASPKHL
;
A
#
# COMPACT_ATOMS: atom_id res chain seq x y z
N PHE A 1 18.87 -10.78 -6.69
CA PHE A 1 17.54 -10.14 -6.89
C PHE A 1 17.02 -9.14 -5.82
N PRO A 2 17.61 -8.97 -4.61
CA PRO A 2 17.11 -8.01 -3.59
C PRO A 2 16.87 -6.57 -4.07
N HIS A 3 17.79 -6.03 -4.89
CA HIS A 3 17.69 -4.66 -5.40
C HIS A 3 16.56 -4.45 -6.40
N PHE A 4 16.19 -5.48 -7.17
CA PHE A 4 15.06 -5.43 -8.09
C PHE A 4 13.75 -5.27 -7.33
N ILE A 5 13.51 -6.13 -6.33
CA ILE A 5 12.30 -6.07 -5.49
C ILE A 5 12.18 -4.69 -4.81
N LYS A 6 13.28 -4.17 -4.29
CA LYS A 6 13.36 -2.83 -3.71
C LYS A 6 12.91 -1.75 -4.71
N ASN A 7 13.49 -1.75 -5.92
CA ASN A 7 13.17 -0.76 -6.94
C ASN A 7 11.69 -0.83 -7.37
N VAL A 8 11.16 -2.04 -7.55
CA VAL A 8 9.74 -2.28 -7.84
C VAL A 8 8.87 -1.74 -6.71
N CYS A 9 9.16 -2.02 -5.45
CA CYS A 9 8.38 -1.51 -4.31
C CYS A 9 8.40 0.01 -4.24
N ASN A 10 9.58 0.62 -4.41
CA ASN A 10 9.74 2.07 -4.39
C ASN A 10 8.95 2.75 -5.53
N ALA A 11 8.99 2.18 -6.73
CA ALA A 11 8.19 2.65 -7.87
C ALA A 11 6.69 2.48 -7.59
N PHE A 12 6.28 1.32 -7.08
CA PHE A 12 4.89 1.03 -6.74
C PHE A 12 4.31 2.01 -5.71
N LEU A 13 5.06 2.29 -4.64
CA LEU A 13 4.66 3.21 -3.57
C LEU A 13 4.62 4.67 -4.03
N LYS A 14 5.44 5.04 -5.03
CA LYS A 14 5.54 6.40 -5.58
C LYS A 14 4.50 6.67 -6.66
N THR A 15 4.46 5.85 -7.71
CA THR A 15 3.71 6.13 -8.95
C THR A 15 2.70 5.06 -9.33
N GLY A 16 2.78 3.86 -8.73
CA GLY A 16 2.01 2.70 -9.17
C GLY A 16 2.52 2.13 -10.50
N PHE A 17 1.76 1.19 -11.06
CA PHE A 17 2.06 0.52 -12.33
C PHE A 17 0.84 0.49 -13.25
N ASN A 18 1.09 0.56 -14.55
CA ASN A 18 0.06 0.32 -15.57
C ASN A 18 0.04 -1.17 -15.90
N MET A 19 -1.14 -1.77 -15.81
CA MET A 19 -1.43 -3.13 -16.25
C MET A 19 -2.45 -3.07 -17.39
N PRO A 20 -2.57 -4.11 -18.23
CA PRO A 20 -3.59 -4.16 -19.28
C PRO A 20 -5.02 -3.93 -18.76
N SER A 21 -5.29 -4.37 -17.52
CA SER A 21 -6.58 -4.20 -16.84
C SER A 21 -6.77 -2.86 -16.12
N GLY A 22 -5.78 -1.96 -16.18
CA GLY A 22 -5.83 -0.64 -15.56
C GLY A 22 -4.63 -0.34 -14.67
N ARG A 23 -4.74 0.72 -13.86
CA ARG A 23 -3.63 1.23 -13.06
C ARG A 23 -3.68 0.72 -11.62
N VAL A 24 -2.60 0.07 -11.19
CA VAL A 24 -2.43 -0.41 -9.82
C VAL A 24 -1.71 0.64 -9.00
N HIS A 25 -2.30 1.04 -7.87
CA HIS A 25 -1.74 2.02 -6.95
C HIS A 25 -1.69 1.50 -5.52
N ALA A 26 -0.60 1.80 -4.81
CA ALA A 26 -0.49 1.54 -3.37
C ALA A 26 -1.52 2.33 -2.51
N ARG A 27 -2.30 3.25 -3.09
CA ARG A 27 -3.35 4.02 -2.40
C ARG A 27 -4.35 3.12 -1.67
N TYR A 28 -4.73 2.00 -2.28
CA TYR A 28 -5.68 1.05 -1.68
C TYR A 28 -5.08 0.36 -0.46
N ILE A 29 -3.79 0.03 -0.51
CA ILE A 29 -3.07 -0.55 0.63
C ILE A 29 -2.91 0.48 1.75
N LYS A 30 -2.58 1.73 1.41
CA LYS A 30 -2.45 2.83 2.37
C LYS A 30 -3.77 3.10 3.10
N GLU A 31 -4.90 3.10 2.39
CA GLU A 31 -6.21 3.29 3.00
C GLU A 31 -6.65 2.07 3.82
N ALA A 32 -6.37 0.85 3.35
CA ALA A 32 -6.65 -0.37 4.11
C ALA A 32 -5.87 -0.37 5.44
N TRP A 33 -4.60 -0.01 5.38
CA TRP A 33 -3.74 0.11 6.56
C TRP A 33 -4.23 1.18 7.53
N LYS A 34 -4.69 2.35 7.06
CA LYS A 34 -5.27 3.37 7.97
C LYS A 34 -6.48 2.83 8.72
N ILE A 35 -7.40 2.17 8.01
CA ILE A 35 -8.60 1.56 8.60
C ILE A 35 -8.23 0.47 9.60
N ASP A 36 -7.27 -0.40 9.27
CA ASP A 36 -6.81 -1.47 10.15
C ASP A 36 -6.05 -0.94 11.38
N ASN A 37 -5.28 0.14 11.20
CA ASN A 37 -4.49 0.73 12.27
C ASN A 37 -5.35 1.47 13.30
N GLU A 38 -6.46 2.09 12.86
CA GLU A 38 -7.49 2.69 13.73
C GLU A 38 -8.35 1.64 14.44
N ASN A 39 -8.31 0.39 14.00
CA ASN A 39 -9.11 -0.68 14.59
C ASN A 39 -8.50 -1.19 15.90
N VAL A 40 -9.33 -1.26 16.95
CA VAL A 40 -8.95 -1.76 18.28
C VAL A 40 -9.12 -3.28 18.44
N THR A 41 -9.74 -3.95 17.46
CA THR A 41 -9.92 -5.40 17.45
C THR A 41 -8.74 -6.13 16.80
N LEU A 42 -8.85 -7.45 16.64
CA LEU A 42 -7.88 -8.24 15.86
C LEU A 42 -7.64 -7.60 14.49
N LYS A 43 -6.38 -7.32 14.19
CA LYS A 43 -5.92 -6.65 12.97
C LYS A 43 -5.78 -7.64 11.83
N ALA A 44 -6.16 -7.23 10.63
CA ALA A 44 -5.92 -7.99 9.41
C ALA A 44 -4.50 -7.80 8.87
N MET A 45 -3.85 -6.67 9.21
CA MET A 45 -2.50 -6.30 8.77
C MET A 45 -1.56 -5.98 9.93
N PRO A 46 -1.43 -6.84 10.97
CA PRO A 46 -0.69 -6.52 12.19
C PRO A 46 0.80 -6.25 11.96
N HIS A 47 1.42 -6.86 10.95
CA HIS A 47 2.85 -6.68 10.67
C HIS A 47 3.13 -5.62 9.61
N ILE A 48 2.10 -5.01 9.02
CA ILE A 48 2.28 -3.87 8.13
C ILE A 48 2.32 -2.60 8.96
N ILE A 49 3.51 -2.04 9.14
CA ILE A 49 3.73 -0.76 9.84
C ILE A 49 4.11 0.35 8.85
N ARG A 50 4.16 1.59 9.35
CA ARG A 50 4.37 2.82 8.56
C ARG A 50 5.55 2.74 7.58
N ILE A 51 6.67 2.12 7.97
CA ILE A 51 7.87 1.97 7.12
C ILE A 51 7.61 1.25 5.79
N HIS A 52 6.62 0.35 5.75
CA HIS A 52 6.30 -0.42 4.55
C HIS A 52 5.55 0.42 3.51
N LEU A 53 4.89 1.51 3.92
CA LEU A 53 3.99 2.30 3.09
C LEU A 53 4.46 3.73 2.85
N PHE A 54 5.22 4.27 3.80
CA PHE A 54 5.72 5.63 3.81
C PHE A 54 7.23 5.65 4.12
N PRO A 55 8.07 4.92 3.34
CA PRO A 55 9.50 4.87 3.62
C PRO A 55 10.16 6.22 3.36
N ASN A 56 11.01 6.65 4.30
CA ASN A 56 11.89 7.82 4.14
C ASN A 56 13.11 7.50 3.24
N GLY A 57 14.03 8.47 3.06
CA GLY A 57 15.21 8.30 2.21
C GLY A 57 16.11 7.13 2.59
N LEU A 58 16.29 6.89 3.89
CA LEU A 58 17.11 5.80 4.44
C LEU A 58 16.36 4.46 4.41
N GLU A 59 15.05 4.47 4.61
CA GLU A 59 14.25 3.25 4.63
C GLU A 59 14.07 2.67 3.22
N LYS A 60 14.01 3.52 2.20
CA LYS A 60 13.93 3.14 0.77
C LYS A 60 15.09 2.27 0.30
N VAL A 61 16.24 2.30 0.99
CA VAL A 61 17.39 1.46 0.64
C VAL A 61 17.29 0.05 1.23
N ARG A 62 16.45 -0.18 2.24
CA ARG A 62 16.30 -1.46 2.93
C ARG A 62 15.37 -2.40 2.15
N VAL A 63 15.85 -3.62 1.89
CA VAL A 63 15.09 -4.62 1.13
C VAL A 63 14.01 -5.31 1.98
N GLY A 64 14.29 -5.56 3.26
CA GLY A 64 13.36 -6.25 4.17
C GLY A 64 11.95 -5.60 4.23
N PRO A 65 11.85 -4.27 4.47
CA PRO A 65 10.58 -3.56 4.46
C PRO A 65 9.83 -3.63 3.12
N ALA A 66 10.56 -3.64 2.00
CA ALA A 66 9.99 -3.71 0.67
C ALA A 66 9.29 -5.06 0.42
N ILE A 67 9.92 -6.17 0.82
CA ILE A 67 9.34 -7.52 0.69
C ILE A 67 8.05 -7.66 1.50
N ARG A 68 8.02 -7.07 2.72
CA ARG A 68 6.85 -7.14 3.61
C ARG A 68 5.59 -6.50 3.03
N LEU A 69 5.69 -5.62 2.04
CA LEU A 69 4.53 -4.99 1.42
C LEU A 69 3.62 -6.01 0.71
N PHE A 70 4.20 -7.09 0.17
CA PHE A 70 3.50 -8.07 -0.68
C PHE A 70 3.20 -9.40 0.04
N ILE A 71 3.04 -9.37 1.36
CA ILE A 71 2.69 -10.56 2.15
C ILE A 71 1.17 -10.78 2.18
N GLU A 72 0.78 -11.98 2.60
CA GLU A 72 -0.62 -12.42 2.68
C GLU A 72 -1.52 -11.47 3.48
N GLU A 73 -1.00 -10.87 4.55
CA GLU A 73 -1.73 -9.89 5.38
C GLU A 73 -2.23 -8.70 4.58
N THR A 74 -1.42 -8.18 3.65
CA THR A 74 -1.83 -7.08 2.77
C THR A 74 -3.04 -7.47 1.94
N PHE A 75 -3.08 -8.69 1.41
CA PHE A 75 -4.21 -9.20 0.64
C PHE A 75 -5.45 -9.40 1.53
N LYS A 76 -5.27 -9.95 2.74
CA LYS A 76 -6.35 -10.11 3.73
C LYS A 76 -6.98 -8.76 4.09
N GLY A 77 -6.16 -7.74 4.37
CA GLY A 77 -6.64 -6.39 4.65
C GLY A 77 -7.39 -5.76 3.47
N LEU A 78 -6.86 -5.87 2.25
CA LEU A 78 -7.55 -5.39 1.05
C LEU A 78 -8.90 -6.08 0.84
N PHE A 79 -8.97 -7.39 1.07
CA PHE A 79 -10.20 -8.16 0.92
C PHE A 79 -11.23 -7.81 2.02
N LEU A 80 -10.79 -7.75 3.28
CA LEU A 80 -11.64 -7.41 4.42
C LEU A 80 -12.24 -6.01 4.28
N TYR A 81 -11.43 -5.03 3.86
CA TYR A 81 -11.84 -3.63 3.76
C TYR A 81 -12.39 -3.23 2.39
N ARG A 82 -12.54 -4.16 1.43
CA ARG A 82 -12.96 -3.86 0.04
C ARG A 82 -14.18 -2.94 -0.08
N LYS A 83 -15.21 -3.13 0.75
CA LYS A 83 -16.44 -2.29 0.73
C LYS A 83 -16.17 -0.88 1.24
N LYS A 84 -15.31 -0.71 2.26
CA LYS A 84 -14.90 0.61 2.77
C LYS A 84 -13.97 1.32 1.78
N LEU A 85 -13.07 0.57 1.14
CA LEU A 85 -12.13 1.08 0.15
C LEU A 85 -12.84 1.64 -1.08
N LYS A 86 -13.80 0.91 -1.67
CA LYS A 86 -14.61 1.40 -2.80
C LYS A 86 -15.23 2.76 -2.48
N ARG A 87 -15.94 2.87 -1.34
CA ARG A 87 -16.53 4.14 -0.88
C ARG A 87 -15.53 5.30 -0.75
N ARG A 88 -14.30 5.04 -0.27
CA ARG A 88 -13.26 6.07 -0.08
C ARG A 88 -12.47 6.42 -1.34
N THR A 89 -12.48 5.55 -2.36
CA THR A 89 -11.63 5.69 -3.55
C THR A 89 -12.39 5.96 -4.84
N ASP A 90 -13.71 5.72 -4.85
CA ASP A 90 -14.61 6.12 -5.93
C ASP A 90 -14.98 7.61 -5.86
N HIS A 91 -14.53 8.33 -4.82
CA HIS A 91 -14.42 9.79 -4.87
C HIS A 91 -13.07 10.14 -5.51
N PRO A 92 -13.04 10.67 -6.75
CA PRO A 92 -11.79 11.14 -7.33
C PRO A 92 -11.28 12.26 -6.41
N ALA A 93 -10.04 12.11 -5.94
CA ALA A 93 -9.30 13.30 -5.53
C ALA A 93 -9.32 14.23 -6.73
N SER A 94 -9.99 15.38 -6.60
CA SER A 94 -9.97 16.43 -7.62
C SER A 94 -8.54 16.59 -8.13
N PRO A 95 -8.35 16.81 -9.45
CA PRO A 95 -7.05 17.16 -9.95
C PRO A 95 -6.59 18.37 -9.15
N LYS A 96 -5.45 18.25 -8.46
CA LYS A 96 -4.76 19.41 -7.93
C LYS A 96 -4.32 20.21 -9.16
N HIS A 97 -5.16 21.13 -9.58
CA HIS A 97 -4.80 22.15 -10.57
C HIS A 97 -3.73 23.05 -9.96
N LEU A 98 -2.68 23.26 -10.77
CA LEU A 98 -1.65 24.31 -10.71
C LEU A 98 -0.62 24.19 -9.59
#